data_AF-A0A2H0Z4P5-F1
#
_entry.id   AF-A0A2H0Z4P5-F1
#
_cell.length_a   1.000
_cell.length_b   1.000
_cell.length_c   1.000
_cell.angle_alpha   90.00
_cell.angle_beta   90.00
_cell.angle_gamma   90.00
#
_symmetry.space_group_name_H-M   'P 1'
#
loop_
_entity.id
_entity.type
_entity.pdbx_description
1 polymer ?
#
loop_
_entity_poly.entity_id
_entity_poly.type
_entity_poly.pdbx_seq_one_letter_code
_entity_poly.pdbx_strand_id
1 'polypeptide(L)'
;ERFKHGSNKVIFDDYESTYHWLSISIANYLPEKIRKYYPNFLNVAVGHSVKGFDTNSGHREIFFSLDLKTDELPGNSPFLKFIKKYLNFYHFPMPAVKVYPNVVWYGLKF
;
A
#
# COMPACT_ATOMS: atom_id res chain seq x y z
N GLU A 1 -5.65 -1.70 -16.76
CA GLU A 1 -6.86 -0.89 -16.46
C GLU A 1 -7.85 -1.07 -17.60
N ARG A 2 -8.78 -2.01 -17.46
CA ARG A 2 -9.76 -2.36 -18.51
C ARG A 2 -10.88 -1.31 -18.59
N PHE A 3 -11.09 -0.55 -17.51
CA PHE A 3 -11.95 0.63 -17.49
C PHE A 3 -11.61 1.68 -18.58
N LYS A 4 -10.31 1.91 -18.86
CA LYS A 4 -9.88 2.84 -19.93
C LYS A 4 -10.26 2.38 -21.34
N HIS A 5 -10.68 1.13 -21.51
CA HIS A 5 -10.99 0.52 -22.80
C HIS A 5 -12.50 0.29 -23.02
N GLY A 6 -13.37 0.80 -22.13
CA GLY A 6 -14.82 0.87 -22.37
C GLY A 6 -15.58 -0.46 -22.29
N SER A 7 -14.99 -1.51 -21.72
CA SER A 7 -15.60 -2.86 -21.66
C SER A 7 -16.58 -3.08 -20.50
N ASN A 8 -16.60 -2.21 -19.49
CA ASN A 8 -17.38 -2.40 -18.25
C ASN A 8 -18.43 -1.30 -18.10
N LYS A 9 -19.68 -1.68 -17.84
CA LYS A 9 -20.84 -0.74 -17.74
C LYS A 9 -20.94 -0.04 -16.39
N VAL A 10 -20.23 -0.52 -15.36
CA VAL A 10 -20.25 0.03 -14.00
C VAL A 10 -18.82 0.00 -13.42
N ILE A 11 -18.43 1.02 -12.64
CA ILE A 11 -17.11 1.11 -11.99
C ILE A 11 -16.82 -0.11 -11.09
N PHE A 12 -17.87 -0.74 -10.54
CA PHE A 12 -17.78 -1.92 -9.67
C PHE A 12 -17.54 -3.25 -10.41
N ASP A 13 -17.67 -3.31 -11.74
CA ASP A 13 -17.39 -4.52 -12.52
C ASP A 13 -15.88 -4.80 -12.67
N ASP A 14 -14.98 -3.86 -12.31
CA ASP A 14 -13.53 -4.06 -12.36
C ASP A 14 -13.00 -4.52 -10.99
N TYR A 15 -13.47 -5.68 -10.52
CA TYR A 15 -13.00 -6.30 -9.27
C TYR A 15 -11.48 -6.60 -9.33
N GLU A 16 -10.95 -6.71 -10.55
CA GLU A 16 -9.53 -6.90 -10.85
C GLU A 16 -8.65 -5.70 -10.45
N SER A 17 -9.21 -4.55 -10.05
CA SER A 17 -8.45 -3.32 -9.76
C SER A 17 -8.37 -2.96 -8.28
N THR A 18 -8.68 -3.91 -7.39
CA THR A 18 -8.57 -3.71 -5.94
C THR A 18 -7.20 -4.16 -5.42
N TYR A 19 -6.58 -3.33 -4.57
CA TYR A 19 -5.35 -3.66 -3.85
C TYR A 19 -5.64 -3.70 -2.36
N HIS A 20 -5.19 -4.76 -1.70
CA HIS A 20 -5.24 -4.90 -0.26
C HIS A 20 -3.83 -4.80 0.29
N TRP A 21 -3.58 -3.78 1.10
CA TRP A 21 -2.29 -3.52 1.70
C TRP A 21 -2.31 -3.88 3.19
N LEU A 22 -1.31 -4.62 3.62
CA LEU A 22 -1.01 -4.88 5.01
C LEU A 22 0.27 -4.14 5.39
N SER A 23 0.15 -3.11 6.22
CA SER A 23 1.28 -2.30 6.69
C SER A 23 1.80 -2.79 8.04
N ILE A 24 3.11 -2.90 8.17
CA ILE A 24 3.82 -3.39 9.35
C ILE A 24 4.85 -2.36 9.78
N SER A 25 4.77 -1.95 11.05
CA SER A 25 5.73 -1.03 11.63
C SER A 25 6.98 -1.77 12.12
N ILE A 26 8.01 -1.80 11.28
CA ILE A 26 9.29 -2.44 11.58
C ILE A 26 9.95 -1.80 12.80
N ALA A 27 9.82 -0.48 12.98
CA ALA A 27 10.38 0.27 14.10
C ALA A 27 10.00 -0.33 15.48
N ASN A 28 8.83 -0.95 15.60
CA ASN A 28 8.35 -1.55 16.84
C ASN A 28 9.06 -2.88 17.19
N TYR A 29 9.65 -3.56 16.19
CA TYR A 29 10.30 -4.86 16.34
C TYR A 29 11.83 -4.76 16.30
N LEU A 30 12.39 -3.59 15.96
CA LEU A 30 13.84 -3.40 15.89
C LEU A 30 14.47 -3.27 17.29
N PRO A 31 15.66 -3.86 17.51
CA PRO A 31 16.48 -3.59 18.69
C PRO A 31 16.83 -2.10 18.81
N GLU A 32 16.94 -1.57 20.03
CA GLU A 32 17.17 -0.13 20.30
C GLU A 32 18.34 0.46 19.52
N LYS A 33 19.43 -0.31 19.38
CA LYS A 33 20.64 0.11 18.64
C LYS A 33 20.34 0.45 17.18
N ILE A 34 19.44 -0.29 16.54
CA ILE A 34 19.07 -0.10 15.13
C ILE A 34 17.93 0.90 15.02
N ARG A 35 16.96 0.82 15.95
CA ARG A 35 15.79 1.71 15.98
C ARG A 35 16.16 3.20 16.00
N LYS A 36 17.26 3.58 16.68
CA LYS A 36 17.75 4.96 16.72
C LYS A 36 18.02 5.56 15.32
N TYR A 37 18.40 4.72 14.36
CA TYR A 37 18.74 5.15 12.99
C TYR A 37 17.59 4.92 12.00
N TYR A 38 16.53 4.26 12.43
CA TYR A 38 15.39 3.92 11.57
C TYR A 38 14.29 4.99 11.69
N PRO A 39 13.75 5.50 10.57
CA PRO A 39 12.67 6.49 10.61
C PRO A 39 11.37 5.88 11.17
N ASN A 40 10.92 6.35 12.32
CA ASN A 40 9.69 5.84 12.97
C ASN A 40 8.41 6.04 12.14
N PHE A 41 8.41 7.01 11.22
CA PHE A 41 7.29 7.28 10.31
C PHE A 41 7.23 6.31 9.12
N LEU A 42 8.24 5.45 8.92
CA LEU A 42 8.34 4.56 7.78
C LEU A 42 7.97 3.12 8.16
N ASN A 43 6.93 2.60 7.53
CA ASN A 43 6.52 1.22 7.60
C ASN A 43 6.89 0.47 6.31
N VAL A 44 6.76 -0.85 6.35
CA VAL A 44 6.80 -1.71 5.17
C VAL A 44 5.44 -2.35 5.00
N ALA A 45 4.97 -2.40 3.76
CA ALA A 45 3.67 -2.94 3.40
C ALA A 45 3.79 -4.10 2.41
N VAL A 46 2.88 -5.07 2.55
CA VAL A 46 2.68 -6.16 1.59
C VAL A 46 1.33 -5.97 0.93
N GLY A 47 1.33 -5.93 -0.40
CA GLY A 47 0.13 -5.74 -1.22
C GLY A 47 -0.30 -7.04 -1.87
N HIS A 48 -1.61 -7.27 -1.92
CA HIS A 48 -2.23 -8.37 -2.65
C HIS A 48 -3.30 -7.84 -3.60
N SER A 49 -3.29 -8.33 -4.84
CA SER A 49 -4.33 -8.07 -5.84
C SER A 49 -4.57 -9.32 -6.69
N VAL A 50 -5.70 -9.36 -7.39
CA VAL A 50 -6.04 -10.44 -8.32
C VAL A 50 -6.39 -9.80 -9.65
N LYS A 51 -5.80 -10.33 -10.73
CA LYS A 51 -6.06 -9.90 -12.12
C LYS A 51 -6.63 -11.05 -12.91
N GLY A 52 -7.41 -10.75 -13.95
CA GLY A 52 -7.96 -11.76 -14.84
C GLY A 52 -9.04 -12.65 -14.22
N PHE A 53 -9.71 -12.25 -13.13
CA PHE A 53 -10.68 -13.10 -12.43
C PHE A 53 -11.89 -13.48 -13.30
N ASP A 54 -12.31 -12.59 -14.19
CA ASP A 54 -13.44 -12.84 -15.11
C ASP A 54 -13.02 -13.70 -16.32
N THR A 55 -11.74 -14.06 -16.40
CA THR A 55 -11.19 -14.94 -17.43
C THR A 55 -10.66 -16.22 -16.77
N ASN A 56 -10.63 -17.35 -17.48
CA ASN A 56 -10.01 -18.59 -16.98
C ASN A 56 -8.46 -18.48 -16.80
N SER A 57 -7.91 -17.26 -16.72
CA SER A 57 -6.50 -16.93 -16.60
C SER A 57 -6.21 -16.03 -15.40
N GLY A 58 -7.08 -16.08 -14.39
CA GLY A 58 -6.93 -15.32 -13.16
C GLY A 58 -5.60 -15.62 -12.45
N HIS A 59 -4.87 -14.59 -12.08
CA HIS A 59 -3.61 -14.72 -11.34
C HIS A 59 -3.53 -13.70 -10.20
N ARG A 60 -2.80 -14.09 -9.17
CA ARG A 60 -2.52 -13.24 -8.01
C ARG A 60 -1.33 -12.34 -8.33
N GLU A 61 -1.33 -11.15 -7.77
CA GLU A 61 -0.20 -10.25 -7.76
C GLU A 61 0.20 -9.96 -6.30
N ILE A 62 1.50 -10.05 -6.03
CA ILE A 62 2.07 -9.75 -4.71
C ILE A 62 3.04 -8.59 -4.85
N PHE A 63 2.91 -7.63 -3.95
CA PHE A 63 3.70 -6.40 -3.93
C PHE A 63 4.39 -6.23 -2.58
N PHE A 64 5.58 -5.64 -2.60
CA PHE A 64 6.22 -5.03 -1.43
C PHE A 64 6.27 -3.52 -1.65
N SER A 65 5.92 -2.74 -0.64
CA SER A 65 5.89 -1.28 -0.70
C SER A 65 6.41 -0.67 0.60
N LEU A 66 6.80 0.59 0.55
CA LEU A 66 6.96 1.41 1.74
C LEU A 66 5.63 2.03 2.12
N ASP A 67 5.41 2.30 3.40
CA ASP A 67 4.18 2.94 3.87
C ASP A 67 4.47 4.00 4.93
N LEU A 68 3.56 4.97 5.08
CA LEU A 68 3.73 6.08 6.01
C LEU A 68 2.88 5.87 7.26
N LYS A 69 3.54 5.78 8.42
CA LYS A 69 2.91 5.84 9.72
C LYS A 69 2.63 7.30 10.09
N THR A 70 1.50 7.82 9.62
CA THR A 70 1.19 9.25 9.71
C THR A 70 1.08 9.75 11.15
N ASP A 71 0.76 8.90 12.12
CA ASP A 71 0.70 9.28 13.53
C ASP A 71 2.04 9.81 14.08
N GLU A 72 3.16 9.32 13.54
CA GLU A 72 4.53 9.70 13.92
C GLU A 72 5.03 10.98 13.22
N LEU A 73 4.24 11.56 12.30
CA LEU A 73 4.59 12.81 11.63
C LEU A 73 4.56 13.99 12.61
N PRO A 74 5.39 15.04 12.39
CA PRO A 74 5.47 16.18 13.29
C PRO A 74 4.13 16.92 13.45
N GLY A 75 3.97 17.55 14.63
CA GLY A 75 2.81 18.37 14.97
C GLY A 75 1.84 17.67 15.94
N ASN A 76 1.46 18.42 16.99
CA ASN A 76 0.80 17.86 18.18
C ASN A 76 -0.54 18.52 18.55
N SER A 77 -1.09 19.38 17.69
CA SER A 77 -2.41 19.97 17.93
C SER A 77 -3.51 18.90 17.90
N PRO A 78 -4.59 19.05 18.69
CA PRO A 78 -5.69 18.07 18.72
C PRO A 78 -6.30 17.79 17.34
N PHE A 79 -6.49 18.84 16.53
CA PHE A 79 -7.00 18.73 15.16
C PHE A 79 -6.04 17.95 14.24
N LEU A 80 -4.73 18.20 14.33
CA LEU A 80 -3.76 17.50 13.51
C LEU A 80 -3.61 16.04 13.94
N LYS A 81 -3.66 15.75 15.24
CA LYS A 81 -3.69 14.36 15.74
C LYS A 81 -4.91 13.60 15.21
N PHE A 82 -6.07 14.25 15.17
CA PHE A 82 -7.26 13.70 14.53
C PHE A 82 -6.98 13.38 13.06
N ILE A 83 -6.54 14.36 12.25
CA ILE A 83 -6.23 14.13 10.83
C ILE A 83 -5.22 12.98 10.65
N LYS A 84 -4.09 13.01 11.37
CA LYS A 84 -3.04 11.98 11.26
C LYS A 84 -3.59 10.58 11.52
N LYS A 85 -4.47 10.42 12.52
CA LYS A 85 -5.10 9.15 12.83
C LYS A 85 -5.97 8.61 11.70
N TYR A 86 -6.76 9.46 11.04
CA TYR A 86 -7.58 9.02 9.90
C TYR A 86 -6.74 8.72 8.66
N LEU A 87 -5.71 9.53 8.42
CA LEU A 87 -4.77 9.29 7.32
C LEU A 87 -3.97 7.99 7.50
N ASN A 88 -3.76 7.54 8.74
CA ASN A 88 -2.99 6.33 9.04
C ASN A 88 -3.70 5.03 8.57
N PHE A 89 -5.01 5.11 8.27
CA PHE A 89 -5.74 4.00 7.67
C PHE A 89 -5.56 3.88 6.16
N TYR A 90 -4.97 4.90 5.52
CA TYR A 90 -4.80 4.96 4.08
C TYR A 90 -3.36 4.66 3.68
N HIS A 91 -3.17 3.73 2.75
CA HIS A 91 -1.87 3.50 2.12
C HIS A 91 -1.60 4.61 1.10
N PHE A 92 -0.57 5.42 1.36
CA PHE A 92 -0.20 6.50 0.45
C PHE A 92 0.56 5.96 -0.78
N PRO A 93 0.52 6.70 -1.91
CA PRO A 93 1.31 6.33 -3.09
C PRO A 93 2.79 6.30 -2.74
N MET A 94 3.39 5.12 -2.77
CA MET A 94 4.77 4.91 -2.34
C MET A 94 5.52 4.00 -3.30
N PRO A 95 6.86 4.02 -3.29
CA PRO A 95 7.67 3.10 -4.08
C PRO A 95 7.31 1.65 -3.74
N ALA A 96 7.01 0.88 -4.78
CA ALA A 96 6.59 -0.50 -4.65
C ALA A 96 7.24 -1.38 -5.70
N VAL A 97 7.43 -2.65 -5.37
CA VAL A 97 7.89 -3.69 -6.28
C VAL A 97 6.85 -4.81 -6.31
N LYS A 98 6.34 -5.11 -7.49
CA LYS A 98 5.61 -6.37 -7.71
C LYS A 98 6.66 -7.47 -7.80
N VAL A 99 6.49 -8.54 -7.05
CA VAL A 99 7.42 -9.68 -7.04
C VAL A 99 6.82 -10.93 -7.68
N TYR A 100 5.49 -10.98 -7.78
CA TYR A 100 4.76 -12.11 -8.35
C TYR A 100 3.60 -11.59 -9.23
N PRO A 101 3.34 -12.21 -10.41
CA PRO A 101 4.05 -13.35 -11.00
C PRO A 101 5.40 -12.99 -11.62
N ASN A 102 5.67 -11.70 -11.80
CA ASN A 102 6.91 -11.19 -12.38
C ASN A 102 7.39 -9.96 -11.60
N VAL A 103 8.70 -9.68 -11.67
CA VAL A 103 9.30 -8.53 -10.99
C VAL A 103 9.07 -7.25 -11.80
N VAL A 104 8.39 -6.28 -11.21
CA VAL A 104 8.16 -4.95 -11.81
C VAL A 104 8.34 -3.88 -10.74
N TRP A 105 9.16 -2.87 -11.05
CA TRP A 105 9.41 -1.74 -10.16
C TRP A 105 8.45 -0.59 -10.49
N TYR A 106 7.79 -0.07 -9.46
CA TYR A 106 6.91 1.08 -9.53
C TYR A 106 7.51 2.23 -8.71
N GLY A 107 7.69 3.39 -9.35
CA GLY A 107 8.13 4.58 -8.63
C GLY A 107 7.12 5.00 -7.55
N LEU A 108 5.83 4.96 -7.88
CA LEU A 108 4.72 5.17 -6.95
C LEU A 108 3.59 4.20 -7.29
N LYS A 109 2.99 3.59 -6.26
CA LYS A 109 1.82 2.72 -6.39
C LYS A 109 0.84 2.97 -5.24
N PHE A 110 -0.45 2.97 -5.57
CA PHE A 110 -1.58 3.06 -4.65
C PHE A 110 -2.02 1.68 -4.16
#